data_AF-A0A835VD26-F1
#
_entry.id   AF-A0A835VD26-F1
#
_cell.length_a   1.000
_cell.length_b   1.000
_cell.length_c   1.000
_cell.angle_alpha   90.00
_cell.angle_beta   90.00
_cell.angle_gamma   90.00
#
_symmetry.space_group_name_H-M   'P 1'
#
loop_
_entity.id
_entity.type
_entity.pdbx_description
1 polymer ?
#
loop_
_entity_poly.entity_id
_entity_poly.type
_entity_poly.pdbx_seq_one_letter_code
_entity_poly.pdbx_strand_id
1 'polypeptide(L)'
;MKYVLVTGGVVSGLGKGLTASSIGFVLKSCGLRVTSIKIDPYLNTDAGTMSPFEHGEVFVLDDGGEVDLDLGNYERFLDIKLTRDNNITTGKIYQVVPHITDAIQEWIERVAMVPVDGMEGPADVCVIELGGTIGDIESMPFIEALVQFSCRVGPGNFCIVHVSLVPVLNVVGEQKTKPTQHSVRELRGLGLTPDVLVCRSTSPLGENVKQKLSQFCHVQTTNIVSLYDVPNTWHIPCLLKDQKAHDAILRVLNLQGSACFLVFRNLFGVLQ
;
A
#
# COMPACT_ATOMS: atom_id res chain seq x y z
N MET A 1 -8.52 -15.23 4.17
CA MET A 1 -7.76 -13.96 4.14
C MET A 1 -7.17 -13.78 2.76
N LYS A 2 -7.25 -12.57 2.20
CA LYS A 2 -6.54 -12.14 0.99
C LYS A 2 -5.57 -11.01 1.36
N TYR A 3 -4.52 -10.82 0.58
CA TYR A 3 -3.48 -9.85 0.89
C TYR A 3 -3.24 -8.89 -0.28
N VAL A 4 -3.18 -7.60 0.01
CA VAL A 4 -2.78 -6.56 -0.94
C VAL A 4 -1.48 -5.95 -0.44
N LEU A 5 -0.36 -6.25 -1.09
CA LEU A 5 0.92 -5.64 -0.79
C LEU A 5 1.09 -4.33 -1.56
N VAL A 6 1.31 -3.22 -0.85
CA VAL A 6 1.63 -1.91 -1.42
C VAL A 6 3.11 -1.62 -1.22
N THR A 7 3.86 -1.44 -2.31
CA THR A 7 5.29 -1.13 -2.27
C THR A 7 5.61 0.24 -2.86
N GLY A 8 6.72 0.83 -2.41
CA GLY A 8 7.23 2.11 -2.91
C GLY A 8 8.23 1.98 -4.03
N GLY A 9 8.22 2.94 -4.95
CA GLY A 9 9.26 3.10 -5.95
C GLY A 9 10.44 3.94 -5.46
N VAL A 10 11.00 4.71 -6.39
CA VAL A 10 12.33 5.35 -6.28
C VAL A 10 12.44 6.44 -5.20
N VAL A 11 11.33 6.99 -4.71
CA VAL A 11 11.36 8.15 -3.80
C VAL A 11 10.49 7.88 -2.58
N SER A 12 10.99 8.24 -1.39
CA SER A 12 10.21 8.24 -0.15
C SER A 12 9.18 9.38 -0.16
N GLY A 13 8.12 9.28 0.66
CA GLY A 13 7.11 10.34 0.76
C GLY A 13 6.16 10.49 -0.44
N LEU A 14 6.10 9.52 -1.38
CA LEU A 14 5.17 9.56 -2.53
C LEU A 14 3.68 9.44 -2.16
N GLY A 15 3.35 9.21 -0.89
CA GLY A 15 1.97 8.96 -0.42
C GLY A 15 1.58 7.48 -0.49
N LYS A 16 2.49 6.58 -0.06
CA LYS A 16 2.21 5.13 0.03
C LYS A 16 1.10 4.83 1.04
N GLY A 17 1.21 5.32 2.27
CA GLY A 17 0.16 5.18 3.29
C GLY A 17 -1.19 5.71 2.82
N LEU A 18 -1.23 6.87 2.14
CA LEU A 18 -2.46 7.39 1.53
C LEU A 18 -3.02 6.50 0.42
N THR A 19 -2.15 5.91 -0.41
CA THR A 19 -2.57 5.00 -1.47
C THR A 19 -3.11 3.70 -0.88
N ALA A 20 -2.41 3.13 0.11
CA ALA A 20 -2.79 1.91 0.80
C ALA A 20 -4.12 2.08 1.57
N SER A 21 -4.27 3.18 2.31
CA SER A 21 -5.49 3.48 3.06
C SER A 21 -6.68 3.71 2.12
N SER A 22 -6.45 4.39 1.00
CA SER A 22 -7.47 4.61 -0.03
C SER A 22 -7.87 3.33 -0.74
N ILE A 23 -6.93 2.41 -1.01
CA ILE A 23 -7.24 1.07 -1.54
C ILE A 23 -8.11 0.32 -0.54
N GLY A 24 -7.72 0.30 0.74
CA GLY A 24 -8.51 -0.33 1.78
C GLY A 24 -9.93 0.25 1.86
N PHE A 25 -10.07 1.58 1.75
CA PHE A 25 -11.37 2.23 1.78
C PHE A 25 -12.25 1.85 0.58
N VAL A 26 -11.68 1.79 -0.63
CA VAL A 26 -12.43 1.39 -1.82
C VAL A 26 -12.86 -0.09 -1.71
N LEU A 27 -12.00 -0.97 -1.18
CA LEU A 27 -12.35 -2.37 -0.92
C LEU A 27 -13.43 -2.50 0.17
N LYS A 28 -13.36 -1.70 1.24
CA LYS A 28 -14.42 -1.61 2.27
C LYS A 28 -15.74 -1.15 1.65
N SER A 29 -15.69 -0.20 0.72
CA SER A 29 -16.85 0.27 -0.04
C SER A 29 -17.41 -0.79 -1.00
N CYS A 30 -16.65 -1.85 -1.32
CA CYS A 30 -17.14 -3.03 -2.04
C CYS A 30 -17.84 -4.05 -1.14
N GLY A 31 -17.95 -3.77 0.17
CA GLY A 31 -18.56 -4.67 1.16
C GLY A 31 -17.58 -5.65 1.83
N LEU A 32 -16.27 -5.48 1.62
CA LEU A 32 -15.25 -6.33 2.23
C LEU A 32 -14.84 -5.79 3.61
N ARG A 33 -14.56 -6.68 4.56
CA ARG A 33 -13.89 -6.32 5.81
C ARG A 33 -12.39 -6.19 5.55
N VAL A 34 -11.80 -5.09 6.01
CA VAL A 34 -10.39 -4.76 5.73
C VAL A 34 -9.62 -4.51 7.02
N THR A 35 -8.43 -5.10 7.11
CA THR A 35 -7.42 -4.77 8.12
C THR A 35 -6.15 -4.24 7.45
N SER A 36 -5.24 -3.65 8.22
CA SER A 36 -3.99 -3.09 7.71
C SER A 36 -2.79 -3.54 8.53
N ILE A 37 -1.66 -3.74 7.85
CA ILE A 37 -0.35 -3.97 8.46
C ILE A 37 0.64 -3.02 7.81
N LYS A 38 1.37 -2.27 8.62
CA LYS A 38 2.45 -1.40 8.18
C LYS A 38 3.78 -2.04 8.52
N ILE A 39 4.64 -2.19 7.51
CA ILE A 39 6.02 -2.63 7.68
C ILE A 39 6.92 -1.40 7.58
N ASP A 40 7.82 -1.26 8.54
CA ASP A 40 8.78 -0.18 8.67
C ASP A 40 10.20 -0.74 8.76
N PRO A 41 11.01 -0.59 7.70
CA PRO A 41 12.33 -1.21 7.67
C PRO A 41 13.37 -0.53 8.58
N TYR A 42 12.99 0.40 9.46
CA TYR A 42 13.92 1.01 10.42
C TYR A 42 14.16 0.12 11.67
N LEU A 43 15.32 0.32 12.30
CA LEU A 43 15.77 -0.51 13.44
C LEU A 43 15.04 -0.22 14.76
N ASN A 44 14.45 0.95 14.94
CA ASN A 44 13.70 1.29 16.15
C ASN A 44 12.53 0.32 16.35
N THR A 45 12.29 -0.08 17.61
CA THR A 45 11.15 -0.95 17.96
C THR A 45 9.84 -0.17 17.89
N ASP A 46 9.79 0.99 18.55
CA ASP A 46 8.62 1.87 18.60
C ASP A 46 8.99 3.26 18.07
N ALA A 47 8.05 3.89 17.36
CA ALA A 47 8.27 5.19 16.71
C ALA A 47 8.43 6.33 17.74
N GLY A 48 7.84 6.21 18.93
CA GLY A 48 7.95 7.23 19.98
C GLY A 48 9.35 7.39 20.58
N THR A 49 10.28 6.47 20.28
CA THR A 49 11.70 6.63 20.61
C THR A 49 12.46 7.55 19.63
N MET A 50 11.83 7.93 18.51
CA MET A 50 12.45 8.71 17.45
C MET A 50 12.14 10.20 17.59
N SER A 51 13.02 11.04 17.04
CA SER A 51 12.79 12.48 17.00
C SER A 51 11.63 12.82 16.05
N PRO A 52 10.61 13.57 16.49
CA PRO A 52 9.51 14.00 15.61
C PRO A 52 9.96 14.85 14.42
N PHE A 53 11.12 15.51 14.54
CA PHE A 53 11.68 16.32 13.45
C PHE A 53 12.32 15.48 12.34
N GLU A 54 12.75 14.26 12.64
CA GLU A 54 13.46 13.39 11.70
C GLU A 54 12.55 12.32 11.11
N HIS A 55 11.74 11.69 11.96
CA HIS A 55 10.82 10.61 11.56
C HIS A 55 9.43 11.14 11.16
N GLY A 56 9.04 12.28 11.70
CA GLY A 56 7.67 12.80 11.64
C GLY A 56 6.89 12.50 12.91
N GLU A 57 5.61 12.88 12.90
CA GLU A 57 4.73 12.70 14.06
C GLU A 57 4.53 11.20 14.38
N VAL A 58 4.31 10.92 15.67
CA VAL A 58 4.02 9.58 16.17
C VAL A 58 2.53 9.47 16.43
N PHE A 59 1.93 8.35 16.02
CA PHE A 59 0.53 8.06 16.31
C PHE A 59 0.44 7.09 17.50
N VAL A 60 -0.49 7.35 18.42
CA VAL A 60 -0.71 6.50 19.59
C VAL A 60 -2.03 5.76 19.41
N LEU A 61 -1.96 4.43 19.41
CA LEU A 61 -3.11 3.54 19.26
C LEU A 61 -3.88 3.39 20.58
N ASP A 62 -5.11 2.86 20.49
CA ASP A 62 -5.98 2.60 21.67
C ASP A 62 -5.32 1.67 22.71
N ASP A 63 -4.44 0.77 22.27
CA ASP A 63 -3.69 -0.15 23.15
C ASP A 63 -2.39 0.46 23.73
N GLY A 64 -2.16 1.76 23.50
CA GLY A 64 -0.97 2.48 23.91
C GLY A 64 0.27 2.23 23.05
N GLY A 65 0.14 1.59 21.89
CA GLY A 65 1.24 1.43 20.94
C GLY A 65 1.65 2.76 20.30
N GLU A 66 2.95 3.07 20.31
CA GLU A 66 3.54 4.25 19.68
C GLU A 66 4.09 3.88 18.29
N VAL A 67 3.36 4.25 17.26
CA VAL A 67 3.54 3.76 15.89
C VAL A 67 3.72 4.88 14.87
N ASP A 68 4.09 4.51 13.66
CA ASP A 68 4.19 5.42 12.52
C ASP A 68 2.85 6.12 12.21
N LEU A 69 2.93 7.35 11.70
CA LEU A 69 1.76 8.19 11.40
C LEU A 69 0.79 7.57 10.40
N ASP A 70 1.28 6.72 9.48
CA ASP A 70 0.43 6.07 8.49
C ASP A 70 -0.61 5.13 9.12
N LEU A 71 -0.38 4.63 10.34
CA LEU A 71 -1.41 3.86 11.06
C LEU A 71 -2.64 4.71 11.42
N GLY A 72 -2.45 5.98 11.75
CA GLY A 72 -3.55 6.91 11.97
C GLY A 72 -4.34 7.19 10.68
N ASN A 73 -3.69 7.13 9.52
CA ASN A 73 -4.38 7.20 8.23
C ASN A 73 -5.27 5.97 8.01
N TYR A 74 -4.81 4.77 8.37
CA TYR A 74 -5.60 3.55 8.27
C TYR A 74 -6.84 3.60 9.17
N GLU A 75 -6.68 3.92 10.45
CA GLU A 75 -7.82 4.01 11.38
C GLU A 75 -8.85 5.04 10.91
N ARG A 76 -8.39 6.22 10.45
CA ARG A 76 -9.27 7.30 9.99
C ARG A 76 -10.03 6.95 8.71
N PHE A 77 -9.35 6.36 7.71
CA PHE A 77 -10.01 6.02 6.45
C PHE A 77 -10.91 4.79 6.60
N LEU A 78 -10.43 3.79 7.34
CA LEU A 78 -11.09 2.50 7.40
C LEU A 78 -12.08 2.37 8.53
N ASP A 79 -12.14 3.30 9.50
CA ASP A 79 -12.99 3.20 10.69
C ASP A 79 -12.78 1.83 11.38
N ILE A 80 -11.52 1.60 11.79
CA ILE A 80 -11.03 0.39 12.46
C ILE A 80 -10.11 0.79 13.61
N LYS A 81 -9.84 -0.15 14.52
CA LYS A 81 -8.92 -0.01 15.65
C LYS A 81 -7.77 -0.99 15.49
N LEU A 82 -6.60 -0.47 15.16
CA LEU A 82 -5.37 -1.24 15.04
C LEU A 82 -4.70 -1.39 16.41
N THR A 83 -3.77 -2.34 16.50
CA THR A 83 -2.96 -2.61 17.69
C THR A 83 -1.49 -2.39 17.37
N ARG A 84 -0.63 -2.32 18.39
CA ARG A 84 0.83 -2.19 18.21
C ARG A 84 1.45 -3.26 17.31
N ASP A 85 0.79 -4.42 17.20
CA ASP A 85 1.20 -5.54 16.37
C ASP A 85 0.92 -5.33 14.88
N ASN A 86 0.03 -4.39 14.53
CA ASN A 86 -0.21 -3.98 13.13
C ASN A 86 0.97 -3.15 12.57
N ASN A 87 1.93 -2.77 13.40
CA ASN A 87 3.18 -2.16 12.98
C ASN A 87 4.36 -3.11 13.19
N ILE A 88 4.99 -3.53 12.10
CA ILE A 88 6.16 -4.40 12.08
C ILE A 88 7.38 -3.53 11.81
N THR A 89 8.39 -3.60 12.67
CA THR A 89 9.67 -2.92 12.46
C THR A 89 10.84 -3.91 12.44
N THR A 90 11.98 -3.51 11.88
CA THR A 90 13.21 -4.31 11.95
C THR A 90 13.56 -4.59 13.42
N GLY A 91 13.48 -3.59 14.29
CA GLY A 91 13.72 -3.76 15.73
C GLY A 91 12.87 -4.84 16.38
N LYS A 92 11.56 -4.86 16.09
CA LYS A 92 10.62 -5.86 16.61
C LYS A 92 11.00 -7.27 16.14
N ILE A 93 11.33 -7.46 14.88
CA ILE A 93 11.66 -8.79 14.34
C ILE A 93 12.97 -9.34 14.91
N TYR A 94 14.01 -8.51 15.01
CA TYR A 94 15.32 -8.93 15.52
C TYR A 94 15.32 -9.34 16.99
N GLN A 95 14.32 -8.93 17.78
CA GLN A 95 14.17 -9.37 19.17
C GLN A 95 13.68 -10.83 19.29
N VAL A 96 13.04 -11.38 18.24
CA VAL A 96 12.27 -12.63 18.37
C VAL A 96 13.05 -13.85 17.85
N VAL A 97 13.75 -13.78 16.70
CA VAL A 97 14.34 -14.98 16.07
C VAL A 97 15.55 -14.65 15.17
N PRO A 98 16.53 -15.57 15.00
CA PRO A 98 17.55 -15.48 13.94
C PRO A 98 17.00 -15.72 12.51
N HIS A 99 15.85 -16.41 12.35
CA HIS A 99 15.20 -16.69 11.07
C HIS A 99 14.15 -15.62 10.74
N ILE A 100 14.63 -14.49 10.22
CA ILE A 100 13.87 -13.25 10.05
C ILE A 100 12.67 -13.42 9.10
N THR A 101 12.83 -14.16 7.99
CA THR A 101 11.79 -14.29 6.96
C THR A 101 10.58 -15.09 7.44
N ASP A 102 10.79 -16.14 8.22
CA ASP A 102 9.69 -16.96 8.77
C ASP A 102 8.93 -16.16 9.83
N ALA A 103 9.64 -15.46 10.70
CA ALA A 103 9.06 -14.61 11.73
C ALA A 103 8.16 -13.50 11.14
N ILE A 104 8.60 -12.84 10.06
CA ILE A 104 7.79 -11.82 9.37
C ILE A 104 6.50 -12.45 8.81
N GLN A 105 6.61 -13.61 8.17
CA GLN A 105 5.46 -14.29 7.56
C GLN A 105 4.44 -14.74 8.61
N GLU A 106 4.89 -15.34 9.70
CA GLU A 106 4.05 -15.75 10.84
C GLU A 106 3.37 -14.55 11.50
N TRP A 107 4.09 -13.43 11.63
CA TRP A 107 3.54 -12.19 12.16
C TRP A 107 2.40 -11.66 11.29
N ILE A 108 2.61 -11.58 9.97
CA ILE A 108 1.60 -11.12 9.02
C ILE A 108 0.34 -11.98 9.11
N GLU A 109 0.47 -13.32 9.12
CA GLU A 109 -0.68 -14.21 9.22
C GLU A 109 -1.42 -14.06 10.54
N ARG A 110 -0.71 -14.07 11.66
CA ARG A 110 -1.31 -13.95 12.99
C ARG A 110 -2.10 -12.64 13.11
N VAL A 111 -1.48 -11.52 12.76
CA VAL A 111 -2.08 -10.19 12.93
C VAL A 111 -3.22 -9.95 11.95
N ALA A 112 -3.12 -10.43 10.71
CA ALA A 112 -4.21 -10.31 9.74
C ALA A 112 -5.50 -11.00 10.23
N MET A 113 -5.38 -12.06 11.04
CA MET A 113 -6.52 -12.80 11.56
C MET A 113 -7.18 -12.16 12.78
N VAL A 114 -6.57 -11.13 13.38
CA VAL A 114 -7.15 -10.39 14.51
C VAL A 114 -8.23 -9.42 14.01
N PRO A 115 -9.46 -9.47 14.54
CA PRO A 115 -10.51 -8.52 14.18
C PRO A 115 -10.17 -7.10 14.66
N VAL A 116 -10.36 -6.13 13.78
CA VAL A 116 -10.05 -4.70 14.03
C VAL A 116 -11.27 -3.79 13.89
N ASP A 117 -12.40 -4.33 13.47
CA ASP A 117 -13.64 -3.59 13.16
C ASP A 117 -14.75 -3.82 14.21
N GLY A 118 -14.42 -4.45 15.34
CA GLY A 118 -15.37 -4.78 16.40
C GLY A 118 -16.32 -5.94 16.08
N MET A 119 -16.16 -6.58 14.91
CA MET A 119 -16.97 -7.72 14.49
C MET A 119 -16.25 -9.05 14.80
N GLU A 120 -17.02 -10.13 14.99
CA GLU A 120 -16.44 -11.47 15.19
C GLU A 120 -15.77 -12.00 13.90
N GLY A 121 -14.68 -12.74 14.08
CA GLY A 121 -13.93 -13.36 12.99
C GLY A 121 -13.00 -12.40 12.23
N PRO A 122 -12.11 -12.94 11.38
CA PRO A 122 -11.08 -12.16 10.69
C PRO A 122 -11.66 -11.29 9.56
N ALA A 123 -10.88 -10.30 9.12
CA ALA A 123 -11.17 -9.53 7.91
C ALA A 123 -11.11 -10.40 6.64
N ASP A 124 -11.68 -9.91 5.54
CA ASP A 124 -11.60 -10.56 4.23
C ASP A 124 -10.25 -10.27 3.56
N VAL A 125 -9.77 -9.03 3.69
CA VAL A 125 -8.55 -8.53 3.06
C VAL A 125 -7.65 -7.83 4.08
N CYS A 126 -6.35 -8.13 4.04
CA CYS A 126 -5.30 -7.40 4.74
C CYS A 126 -4.50 -6.56 3.74
N VAL A 127 -4.50 -5.24 3.91
CA VAL A 127 -3.63 -4.33 3.16
C VAL A 127 -2.29 -4.26 3.90
N ILE A 128 -1.22 -4.63 3.24
CA ILE A 128 0.14 -4.59 3.78
C ILE A 128 0.88 -3.45 3.08
N GLU A 129 1.32 -2.44 3.82
CA GLU A 129 2.22 -1.42 3.29
C GLU A 129 3.66 -1.75 3.65
N LEU A 130 4.52 -1.90 2.63
CA LEU A 130 5.97 -1.90 2.83
C LEU A 130 6.50 -0.46 2.77
N GLY A 131 6.91 0.05 3.93
CA GLY A 131 7.60 1.32 4.10
C GLY A 131 8.95 1.37 3.39
N GLY A 132 9.61 2.53 3.43
CA GLY A 132 10.89 2.74 2.73
C GLY A 132 10.74 2.80 1.20
N THR A 133 11.86 2.59 0.51
CA THR A 133 11.90 2.42 -0.95
C THR A 133 12.42 1.03 -1.32
N ILE A 134 12.20 0.65 -2.57
CA ILE A 134 12.79 -0.58 -3.11
C ILE A 134 14.26 -0.30 -3.45
N GLY A 135 15.12 -1.26 -3.13
CA GLY A 135 16.56 -1.16 -3.36
C GLY A 135 17.37 -0.86 -2.10
N ASP A 136 16.69 -0.39 -1.05
CA ASP A 136 17.28 -0.13 0.26
C ASP A 136 17.70 -1.44 0.93
N ILE A 137 18.86 -1.44 1.58
CA ILE A 137 19.39 -2.63 2.29
C ILE A 137 18.48 -3.04 3.45
N GLU A 138 17.80 -2.06 4.05
CA GLU A 138 16.89 -2.19 5.16
C GLU A 138 15.62 -2.95 4.76
N SER A 139 15.17 -2.79 3.51
CA SER A 139 13.95 -3.42 2.99
C SER A 139 14.18 -4.87 2.54
N MET A 140 15.43 -5.29 2.30
CA MET A 140 15.74 -6.60 1.71
C MET A 140 15.15 -7.80 2.48
N PRO A 141 15.26 -7.89 3.82
CA PRO A 141 14.69 -9.03 4.55
C PRO A 141 13.17 -9.12 4.44
N PHE A 142 12.49 -7.97 4.40
CA PHE A 142 11.04 -7.91 4.25
C PHE A 142 10.59 -8.30 2.84
N ILE A 143 11.31 -7.84 1.81
CA ILE A 143 11.00 -8.20 0.43
C ILE A 143 11.15 -9.71 0.23
N GLU A 144 12.25 -10.31 0.72
CA GLU A 144 12.44 -11.76 0.64
C GLU A 144 11.33 -12.52 1.40
N ALA A 145 10.97 -12.07 2.61
CA ALA A 145 9.87 -12.65 3.36
C ALA A 145 8.54 -12.57 2.60
N LEU A 146 8.25 -11.44 1.95
CA LEU A 146 7.02 -11.22 1.18
C LEU A 146 6.99 -12.02 -0.13
N VAL A 147 8.15 -12.26 -0.75
CA VAL A 147 8.27 -13.17 -1.91
C VAL A 147 7.89 -14.59 -1.50
N GLN A 148 8.53 -15.11 -0.44
CA GLN A 148 8.21 -16.43 0.09
C GLN A 148 6.74 -16.52 0.52
N PHE A 149 6.23 -15.48 1.16
CA PHE A 149 4.84 -15.38 1.59
C PHE A 149 3.87 -15.46 0.42
N SER A 150 4.12 -14.72 -0.66
CA SER A 150 3.27 -14.69 -1.85
C SER A 150 3.16 -16.08 -2.49
N CYS A 151 4.26 -16.84 -2.53
CA CYS A 151 4.28 -18.23 -2.99
C CYS A 151 3.49 -19.14 -2.05
N ARG A 152 3.63 -18.96 -0.73
CA ARG A 152 3.00 -19.78 0.31
C ARG A 152 1.48 -19.63 0.33
N VAL A 153 0.97 -18.40 0.27
CA VAL A 153 -0.48 -18.15 0.25
C VAL A 153 -1.12 -18.53 -1.10
N GLY A 154 -0.31 -18.56 -2.16
CA GLY A 154 -0.71 -19.06 -3.47
C GLY A 154 -1.43 -18.05 -4.37
N PRO A 155 -1.60 -18.40 -5.66
CA PRO A 155 -2.20 -17.52 -6.65
C PRO A 155 -3.66 -17.21 -6.30
N GLY A 156 -4.10 -15.98 -6.60
CA GLY A 156 -5.44 -15.54 -6.24
C GLY A 156 -5.61 -15.11 -4.78
N ASN A 157 -4.56 -15.16 -3.95
CA ASN A 157 -4.61 -14.73 -2.55
C ASN A 157 -3.68 -13.55 -2.25
N PHE A 158 -2.83 -13.16 -3.19
CA PHE A 158 -1.84 -12.08 -3.04
C PHE A 158 -1.88 -11.17 -4.26
N CYS A 159 -2.00 -9.85 -4.03
CA CYS A 159 -2.01 -8.81 -5.07
C CYS A 159 -0.94 -7.78 -4.77
N ILE A 160 -0.10 -7.46 -5.74
CA ILE A 160 1.00 -6.51 -5.60
C ILE A 160 0.64 -5.19 -6.29
N VAL A 161 0.57 -4.13 -5.50
CA VAL A 161 0.38 -2.75 -5.95
C VAL A 161 1.69 -2.01 -5.79
N HIS A 162 2.25 -1.50 -6.88
CA HIS A 162 3.49 -0.74 -6.85
C HIS A 162 3.24 0.74 -7.09
N VAL A 163 3.63 1.58 -6.14
CA VAL A 163 3.46 3.04 -6.21
C VAL A 163 4.76 3.68 -6.69
N SER A 164 4.73 4.37 -7.83
CA SER A 164 5.92 4.95 -8.44
C SER A 164 5.68 6.37 -8.94
N LEU A 165 6.75 7.19 -8.98
CA LEU A 165 6.72 8.55 -9.47
C LEU A 165 6.87 8.61 -11.00
N VAL A 166 6.00 9.39 -11.64
CA VAL A 166 6.12 9.83 -13.03
C VAL A 166 6.28 11.35 -13.02
N PRO A 167 7.54 11.86 -12.97
CA PRO A 167 7.78 13.29 -12.89
C PRO A 167 7.43 13.97 -14.22
N VAL A 168 6.95 15.21 -14.11
CA VAL A 168 6.73 16.12 -15.23
C VAL A 168 7.85 17.15 -15.23
N LEU A 169 8.66 17.18 -16.29
CA LEU A 169 9.72 18.17 -16.41
C LEU A 169 9.14 19.49 -16.92
N ASN A 170 9.08 20.51 -16.05
CA ASN A 170 8.47 21.81 -16.35
C ASN A 170 8.99 22.48 -17.63
N VAL A 171 10.26 22.25 -17.98
CA VAL A 171 10.89 22.85 -19.17
C VAL A 171 10.29 22.33 -20.48
N VAL A 172 9.84 21.06 -20.49
CA VAL A 172 9.37 20.36 -21.71
C VAL A 172 7.89 19.99 -21.61
N GLY A 173 7.31 20.00 -20.41
CA GLY A 173 5.94 19.53 -20.14
C GLY A 173 5.75 18.01 -20.30
N GLU A 174 6.85 17.27 -20.45
CA GLU A 174 6.81 15.84 -20.76
C GLU A 174 6.83 14.97 -19.49
N GLN A 175 5.90 14.03 -19.42
CA GLN A 175 5.84 12.98 -18.39
C GLN A 175 6.93 11.92 -18.63
N LYS A 176 7.85 11.77 -17.68
CA LYS A 176 8.98 10.83 -17.80
C LYS A 176 8.70 9.51 -17.11
N THR A 177 8.68 8.45 -17.91
CA THR A 177 8.36 7.08 -17.43
C THR A 177 9.56 6.27 -16.97
N LYS A 178 10.79 6.71 -17.29
CA LYS A 178 12.02 5.96 -16.99
C LYS A 178 12.22 5.62 -15.51
N PRO A 179 11.98 6.54 -14.54
CA PRO A 179 12.07 6.21 -13.12
C PRO A 179 11.17 5.01 -12.75
N THR A 180 9.92 5.02 -13.22
CA THR A 180 8.98 3.92 -12.98
C THR A 180 9.44 2.61 -13.64
N GLN A 181 9.98 2.67 -14.87
CA GLN A 181 10.50 1.47 -15.55
C GLN A 181 11.67 0.83 -14.77
N HIS A 182 12.55 1.65 -14.18
CA HIS A 182 13.70 1.17 -13.41
C HIS A 182 13.22 0.56 -12.09
N SER A 183 12.31 1.24 -11.39
CA SER A 183 11.68 0.76 -10.17
C SER A 183 11.01 -0.60 -10.35
N VAL A 184 10.23 -0.78 -11.42
CA VAL A 184 9.57 -2.07 -11.71
C VAL A 184 10.59 -3.14 -12.11
N ARG A 185 11.69 -2.77 -12.77
CA ARG A 185 12.78 -3.72 -13.06
C ARG A 185 13.44 -4.21 -11.78
N GLU A 186 13.66 -3.33 -10.82
CA GLU A 186 14.26 -3.66 -9.53
C GLU A 186 13.33 -4.53 -8.67
N LEU A 187 12.06 -4.14 -8.53
CA LEU A 187 11.03 -4.94 -7.84
C LEU A 187 10.99 -6.38 -8.39
N ARG A 188 11.00 -6.53 -9.73
CA ARG A 188 11.07 -7.85 -10.39
C ARG A 188 12.37 -8.59 -10.15
N GLY A 189 13.49 -7.88 -10.12
CA GLY A 189 14.80 -8.45 -9.79
C GLY A 189 14.84 -9.03 -8.37
N LEU A 190 14.04 -8.48 -7.47
CA LEU A 190 13.87 -8.97 -6.09
C LEU A 190 12.78 -10.05 -5.96
N GLY A 191 12.14 -10.49 -7.05
CA GLY A 191 11.18 -11.59 -7.05
C GLY A 191 9.71 -11.20 -6.96
N LEU A 192 9.37 -9.91 -6.93
CA LEU A 192 7.99 -9.42 -6.91
C LEU A 192 7.60 -8.80 -8.26
N THR A 193 6.42 -9.14 -8.79
CA THR A 193 5.92 -8.54 -10.03
C THR A 193 4.64 -7.77 -9.74
N PRO A 194 4.53 -6.48 -10.13
CA PRO A 194 3.34 -5.70 -9.83
C PRO A 194 2.14 -6.15 -10.67
N ASP A 195 1.01 -6.37 -10.01
CA ASP A 195 -0.28 -6.61 -10.68
C ASP A 195 -0.97 -5.29 -11.06
N VAL A 196 -0.79 -4.27 -10.22
CA VAL A 196 -1.32 -2.92 -10.39
C VAL A 196 -0.19 -1.91 -10.21
N LEU A 197 -0.12 -0.94 -11.12
CA LEU A 197 0.87 0.13 -11.08
C LEU A 197 0.15 1.45 -10.79
N VAL A 198 0.44 2.05 -9.64
CA VAL A 198 -0.08 3.36 -9.25
C VAL A 198 1.00 4.40 -9.53
N CYS A 199 0.72 5.29 -10.47
CA CYS A 199 1.67 6.31 -10.89
C CYS A 199 1.31 7.67 -10.29
N ARG A 200 2.14 8.15 -9.37
CA ARG A 200 2.05 9.51 -8.82
C ARG A 200 2.61 10.51 -9.82
N SER A 201 1.89 11.59 -10.06
CA SER A 201 2.31 12.67 -10.96
C SER A 201 1.67 14.00 -10.54
N THR A 202 2.13 15.12 -11.08
CA THR A 202 1.50 16.42 -10.85
C THR A 202 0.22 16.60 -11.69
N SER A 203 0.18 15.99 -12.88
CA SER A 203 -0.94 16.04 -13.81
C SER A 203 -1.43 14.65 -14.22
N PRO A 204 -2.68 14.49 -14.72
CA PRO A 204 -3.18 13.21 -15.20
C PRO A 204 -2.27 12.58 -16.26
N LEU A 205 -2.05 11.27 -16.19
CA LEU A 205 -1.22 10.57 -17.17
C LEU A 205 -1.86 10.56 -18.56
N GLY A 206 -1.08 10.92 -19.58
CA GLY A 206 -1.50 10.77 -20.97
C GLY A 206 -1.60 9.30 -21.40
N GLU A 207 -2.45 9.02 -22.39
CA GLU A 207 -2.66 7.64 -22.85
C GLU A 207 -1.38 7.01 -23.41
N ASN A 208 -0.58 7.78 -24.17
CA ASN A 208 0.72 7.34 -24.67
C ASN A 208 1.69 6.97 -23.54
N VAL A 209 1.60 7.65 -22.39
CA VAL A 209 2.43 7.39 -21.22
C VAL A 209 2.00 6.09 -20.55
N LYS A 210 0.69 5.85 -20.42
CA LYS A 210 0.17 4.57 -19.92
C LYS A 210 0.53 3.41 -20.84
N GLN A 211 0.40 3.55 -22.16
CA GLN A 211 0.80 2.53 -23.14
C GLN A 211 2.30 2.21 -23.04
N LYS A 212 3.14 3.24 -22.93
CA LYS A 212 4.59 3.06 -22.74
C LYS A 212 4.89 2.31 -21.44
N LEU A 213 4.28 2.72 -20.32
CA LEU A 213 4.44 2.01 -19.05
C LEU A 213 3.96 0.56 -19.16
N SER A 214 2.85 0.30 -19.85
CA SER A 214 2.33 -1.04 -20.06
C SER A 214 3.35 -1.94 -20.77
N GLN A 215 3.94 -1.46 -21.86
CA GLN A 215 4.93 -2.21 -22.64
C GLN A 215 6.22 -2.50 -21.85
N PHE A 216 6.74 -1.53 -21.10
CA PHE A 216 8.02 -1.67 -20.41
C PHE A 216 7.91 -2.33 -19.03
N CYS A 217 6.79 -2.14 -18.34
CA CYS A 217 6.56 -2.69 -17.00
C CYS A 217 5.82 -4.03 -17.05
N HIS A 218 5.26 -4.43 -18.21
CA HIS A 218 4.44 -5.62 -18.40
C HIS A 218 3.18 -5.66 -17.52
N VAL A 219 2.60 -4.49 -17.29
CA VAL A 219 1.32 -4.32 -16.58
C VAL A 219 0.27 -3.90 -17.60
N GLN A 220 -0.92 -4.49 -17.58
CA GLN A 220 -1.98 -4.10 -18.51
C GLN A 220 -2.36 -2.64 -18.30
N THR A 221 -2.64 -1.89 -19.37
CA THR A 221 -3.03 -0.47 -19.29
C THR A 221 -4.20 -0.21 -18.34
N THR A 222 -5.14 -1.16 -18.25
CA THR A 222 -6.29 -1.09 -17.32
C THR A 222 -5.90 -1.17 -15.85
N ASN A 223 -4.71 -1.70 -15.55
CA ASN A 223 -4.14 -1.82 -14.21
C ASN A 223 -3.11 -0.70 -13.92
N ILE A 224 -3.01 0.31 -14.80
CA ILE A 224 -2.17 1.50 -14.60
C ILE A 224 -3.05 2.68 -14.18
N VAL A 225 -2.93 3.02 -12.90
CA VAL A 225 -3.71 4.07 -12.23
C VAL A 225 -2.93 5.37 -12.21
N SER A 226 -3.55 6.46 -12.68
CA SER A 226 -3.00 7.82 -12.59
C SER A 226 -3.43 8.47 -11.29
N LEU A 227 -2.51 8.68 -10.36
CA LEU A 227 -2.78 9.30 -9.07
C LEU A 227 -2.14 10.67 -9.04
N TYR A 228 -2.80 11.67 -9.61
CA TYR A 228 -2.26 13.02 -9.73
C TYR A 228 -2.50 13.89 -8.49
N ASP A 229 -1.89 15.06 -8.42
CA ASP A 229 -2.09 16.01 -7.31
C ASP A 229 -3.56 16.42 -7.19
N VAL A 230 -4.07 16.36 -5.96
CA VAL A 230 -5.45 16.63 -5.60
C VAL A 230 -5.50 17.63 -4.46
N PRO A 231 -6.57 18.44 -4.35
CA PRO A 231 -6.64 19.50 -3.35
C PRO A 231 -6.69 18.98 -1.91
N ASN A 232 -7.20 17.76 -1.70
CA ASN A 232 -7.19 17.09 -0.40
C ASN A 232 -7.16 15.55 -0.58
N THR A 233 -6.80 14.85 0.48
CA THR A 233 -6.58 13.40 0.49
C THR A 233 -7.86 12.58 0.24
N TRP A 234 -9.04 13.13 0.52
CA TRP A 234 -10.32 12.46 0.30
C TRP A 234 -10.69 12.30 -1.17
N HIS A 235 -10.02 13.01 -2.10
CA HIS A 235 -10.18 12.75 -3.53
C HIS A 235 -9.49 11.46 -3.98
N ILE A 236 -8.49 10.96 -3.24
CA ILE A 236 -7.71 9.80 -3.66
C ILE A 236 -8.57 8.54 -3.81
N PRO A 237 -9.43 8.15 -2.85
CA PRO A 237 -10.32 7.00 -3.03
C PRO A 237 -11.26 7.14 -4.23
N CYS A 238 -11.76 8.36 -4.49
CA CYS A 238 -12.59 8.64 -5.67
C CYS A 238 -11.80 8.42 -6.97
N LEU A 239 -10.56 8.91 -7.07
CA LEU A 239 -9.71 8.69 -8.25
C LEU A 239 -9.41 7.20 -8.49
N LEU A 240 -9.16 6.44 -7.41
CA LEU A 240 -8.96 4.99 -7.49
C LEU A 240 -10.22 4.29 -7.99
N LYS A 241 -11.39 4.70 -7.49
CA LYS A 241 -12.67 4.16 -7.92
C LYS A 241 -12.96 4.45 -9.39
N ASP A 242 -12.83 5.71 -9.80
CA ASP A 242 -13.16 6.16 -11.16
C ASP A 242 -12.26 5.51 -12.21
N GLN A 243 -11.03 5.16 -11.84
CA GLN A 243 -10.11 4.38 -12.68
C GLN A 243 -10.20 2.86 -12.49
N LYS A 244 -11.21 2.37 -11.77
CA LYS A 244 -11.49 0.94 -11.57
C LYS A 244 -10.32 0.16 -10.95
N ALA A 245 -9.56 0.80 -10.06
CA ALA A 245 -8.45 0.15 -9.36
C ALA A 245 -8.93 -1.06 -8.52
N HIS A 246 -10.11 -0.93 -7.90
CA HIS A 246 -10.76 -2.02 -7.17
C HIS A 246 -11.10 -3.22 -8.05
N ASP A 247 -11.63 -3.00 -9.26
CA ASP A 247 -11.93 -4.10 -10.19
C ASP A 247 -10.66 -4.88 -10.57
N ALA A 248 -9.54 -4.17 -10.76
CA ALA A 248 -8.24 -4.80 -11.03
C ALA A 248 -7.78 -5.66 -9.84
N ILE A 249 -7.85 -5.13 -8.62
CA ILE A 249 -7.46 -5.85 -7.39
C ILE A 249 -8.37 -7.05 -7.12
N LEU A 250 -9.70 -6.88 -7.21
CA LEU A 250 -10.67 -7.96 -7.00
C LEU A 250 -10.47 -9.10 -7.99
N ARG A 251 -10.14 -8.78 -9.26
CA ARG A 251 -9.83 -9.78 -10.28
C ARG A 251 -8.58 -10.58 -9.93
N VAL A 252 -7.51 -9.93 -9.46
CA VAL A 252 -6.28 -10.61 -9.03
C VAL A 252 -6.55 -11.51 -7.83
N LEU A 253 -7.39 -11.07 -6.89
CA LEU A 253 -7.70 -11.80 -5.65
C LEU A 253 -8.84 -12.82 -5.78
N ASN A 254 -9.40 -13.02 -6.97
CA ASN A 254 -10.58 -13.87 -7.20
C ASN A 254 -11.74 -13.55 -6.24
N LEU A 255 -11.98 -12.26 -5.99
CA LEU A 255 -13.06 -11.76 -5.14
C LEU A 255 -14.21 -11.20 -6.00
N GLN A 256 -15.41 -11.21 -5.43
CA GLN A 256 -16.58 -10.53 -5.99
C GLN A 256 -16.94 -9.32 -5.13
N GLY A 257 -17.34 -8.22 -5.76
CA GLY A 257 -17.76 -7.01 -5.08
C GLY A 257 -17.99 -5.86 -6.06
N SER A 258 -18.78 -4.86 -5.65
CA SER A 258 -19.01 -3.64 -6.42
C SER A 258 -18.97 -2.44 -5.49
N ALA A 259 -18.15 -1.44 -5.79
CA ALA A 259 -17.93 -0.29 -4.92
C ALA A 259 -19.16 0.64 -4.83
N CYS A 260 -19.79 0.73 -3.66
CA CYS A 260 -20.85 1.69 -3.38
C CYS A 260 -20.26 2.95 -2.71
N PHE A 261 -20.28 4.10 -3.39
CA PHE A 261 -19.71 5.38 -2.88
C PHE A 261 -20.78 6.42 -2.52
N LEU A 262 -22.05 6.01 -2.42
CA LEU A 262 -23.17 6.96 -2.34
C LEU A 262 -23.03 7.94 -1.16
N VAL A 263 -22.45 7.48 -0.04
CA VAL A 263 -22.25 8.30 1.17
C VAL A 263 -20.97 9.16 1.06
N PHE A 264 -19.88 8.61 0.52
CA PHE A 264 -18.57 9.27 0.54
C PHE A 264 -18.51 10.52 -0.36
N ARG A 265 -19.08 10.46 -1.57
CA ARG A 265 -19.10 11.63 -2.47
C ARG A 265 -19.89 12.81 -1.89
N ASN A 266 -20.96 12.51 -1.15
CA ASN A 266 -21.81 13.52 -0.53
C ASN A 266 -21.17 14.14 0.71
N LEU A 267 -20.43 13.36 1.51
CA LEU A 267 -19.85 13.84 2.77
C LEU A 267 -18.70 14.82 2.58
N PHE A 268 -17.89 14.61 1.53
CA PHE A 268 -16.64 15.37 1.32
C PHE A 268 -16.73 16.41 0.20
N GLY A 269 -17.94 16.68 -0.32
CA GLY A 269 -18.12 17.65 -1.39
C GLY A 269 -17.31 17.31 -2.64
N VAL A 270 -16.97 16.03 -2.85
CA VAL A 270 -16.32 15.52 -4.07
C VAL A 270 -17.39 15.33 -5.13
N LEU A 271 -18.09 16.42 -5.45
CA LEU A 271 -18.94 16.55 -6.60
C LEU A 271 -18.09 17.17 -7.72
N GLN A 272 -18.25 16.65 -8.94
CA GLN A 272 -17.63 17.23 -10.14
C GLN A 272 -18.15 18.64 -10.40
#